data_AF-A0A356JWV7-F1
#
_entry.id   AF-A0A356JWV7-F1
#
_cell.length_a   1.000
_cell.length_b   1.000
_cell.length_c   1.000
_cell.angle_alpha   90.00
_cell.angle_beta   90.00
_cell.angle_gamma   90.00
#
_symmetry.space_group_name_H-M   'P 1'
#
loop_
_entity.id
_entity.type
_entity.pdbx_description
1 polymer ?
#
loop_
_entity_poly.entity_id
_entity_poly.type
_entity_poly.pdbx_seq_one_letter_code
_entity_poly.pdbx_strand_id
1 'polypeptide(L)'
;MLFREAFYIDAKRIDFFFLDSPMIKALINKVEEIGYTGEALQEWVAVYGVILEVFTVKRLLRAQEVIHLRQEIFARESEMKDPGSNKEVIKPRLLNLYFWLIDYYISSKEKSSSISEVMLKMKILDPEIHNLYRFGNL
;
A
#
# COMPACT_ATOMS: atom_id res chain seq x y z
N MET A 1 -8.15 5.76 15.53
CA MET A 1 -7.84 4.84 14.41
C MET A 1 -6.69 5.46 13.63
N LEU A 2 -5.69 4.69 13.22
CA LEU A 2 -4.55 5.21 12.46
C LEU A 2 -4.90 5.22 10.97
N PHE A 3 -4.64 6.32 10.25
CA PHE A 3 -4.96 6.43 8.82
C PHE A 3 -4.41 5.26 8.02
N ARG A 4 -3.13 4.92 8.22
CA ARG A 4 -2.49 3.78 7.56
C ARG A 4 -3.30 2.47 7.67
N GLU A 5 -3.84 2.20 8.85
CA GLU A 5 -4.65 1.00 9.09
C GLU A 5 -6.02 1.10 8.43
N ALA A 6 -6.67 2.27 8.45
CA ALA A 6 -7.94 2.47 7.76
C ALA A 6 -7.81 2.19 6.25
N PHE A 7 -6.79 2.78 5.62
CA PHE A 7 -6.49 2.59 4.21
C PHE A 7 -6.04 1.16 3.87
N TYR A 8 -5.45 0.44 4.83
CA TYR A 8 -5.18 -0.99 4.71
C TYR A 8 -6.45 -1.84 4.74
N ILE A 9 -7.37 -1.56 5.66
CA ILE A 9 -8.59 -2.36 5.81
C ILE A 9 -9.45 -2.23 4.55
N ASP A 10 -9.83 -1.01 4.17
CA ASP A 10 -10.67 -0.77 3.00
C ASP A 10 -10.56 0.71 2.60
N ALA A 11 -9.65 1.02 1.68
CA ALA A 11 -9.45 2.39 1.21
C ALA A 11 -10.71 2.96 0.54
N LYS A 12 -11.52 2.12 -0.11
CA LYS A 12 -12.71 2.54 -0.84
C LYS A 12 -13.83 3.03 0.05
N ARG A 13 -13.91 2.53 1.28
CA ARG A 13 -14.88 2.98 2.30
C ARG A 13 -14.52 4.32 2.92
N ILE A 14 -13.34 4.85 2.65
CA ILE A 14 -12.90 6.12 3.22
C ILE A 14 -13.48 7.25 2.37
N ASP A 15 -14.43 7.94 2.96
CA ASP A 15 -14.95 9.18 2.40
C ASP A 15 -14.02 10.34 2.75
N PHE A 16 -13.34 10.85 1.73
CA PHE A 16 -12.38 11.93 1.85
C PHE A 16 -13.02 13.25 2.31
N PHE A 17 -14.32 13.42 2.10
CA PHE A 17 -15.05 14.61 2.54
C PHE A 17 -15.03 14.76 4.07
N PHE A 18 -15.03 13.65 4.81
CA PHE A 18 -15.04 13.65 6.28
C PHE A 18 -13.64 13.63 6.91
N LEU A 19 -12.57 13.73 6.12
CA LEU A 19 -11.20 13.72 6.62
C LEU A 19 -10.70 15.13 6.94
N ASP A 20 -10.72 15.55 8.20
CA ASP A 20 -10.34 16.91 8.59
C ASP A 20 -8.84 17.15 8.82
N SER A 21 -8.01 16.10 8.82
CA SER A 21 -6.57 16.25 9.03
C SER A 21 -5.92 17.02 7.86
N PRO A 22 -5.30 18.20 8.09
CA PRO A 22 -4.66 18.98 7.02
C PRO A 22 -3.56 18.21 6.30
N MET A 23 -2.81 17.38 7.03
CA MET A 23 -1.75 16.53 6.48
C MET A 23 -2.31 15.47 5.52
N ILE A 24 -3.48 14.91 5.84
CA ILE A 24 -4.14 13.92 4.98
C ILE A 24 -4.77 14.59 3.76
N LYS A 25 -5.38 15.78 3.91
CA LYS A 25 -5.85 16.56 2.76
C LYS A 25 -4.71 16.92 1.81
N ALA A 26 -3.56 17.33 2.34
CA ALA A 26 -2.37 17.61 1.54
C ALA A 26 -1.86 16.36 0.80
N LEU A 27 -1.86 15.20 1.45
CA LEU A 27 -1.53 13.93 0.81
C LEU A 27 -2.51 13.60 -0.33
N ILE A 28 -3.82 13.71 -0.09
CA ILE A 28 -4.85 13.45 -1.10
C ILE A 28 -4.66 14.37 -2.31
N ASN A 29 -4.56 15.68 -2.08
CA ASN A 29 -4.33 16.66 -3.14
C ASN A 29 -3.05 16.34 -3.91
N LYS A 30 -1.99 15.89 -3.23
CA LYS A 30 -0.74 15.52 -3.89
C LYS A 30 -0.92 14.32 -4.83
N VAL A 31 -1.71 13.33 -4.43
CA VAL A 31 -2.00 12.15 -5.25
C VAL A 31 -2.94 12.50 -6.41
N GLU A 32 -3.85 13.45 -6.23
CA GLU A 32 -4.65 14.04 -7.31
C GLU A 32 -3.80 14.81 -8.32
N GLU A 33 -2.82 15.61 -7.86
CA GLU A 33 -1.87 16.32 -8.72
C GLU A 33 -1.03 15.37 -9.60
N ILE A 34 -0.76 14.16 -9.11
CA ILE A 34 -0.07 13.11 -9.88
C ILE A 34 -0.99 12.55 -10.99
N GLY A 35 -2.31 12.74 -10.87
CA GLY A 35 -3.31 12.42 -11.88
C GLY A 35 -4.28 11.30 -11.51
N TYR A 36 -4.23 10.77 -10.29
CA TYR A 36 -5.14 9.72 -9.86
C TYR A 36 -6.48 10.30 -9.38
N THR A 37 -7.58 9.64 -9.74
CA THR A 37 -8.94 10.07 -9.38
C THR A 37 -9.81 8.86 -8.99
N GLY A 38 -11.01 9.12 -8.46
CA GLY A 38 -12.01 8.08 -8.16
C GLY A 38 -11.52 6.99 -7.20
N GLU A 39 -11.88 5.73 -7.46
CA GLU A 39 -11.46 4.60 -6.63
C GLU A 39 -9.94 4.39 -6.62
N ALA A 40 -9.26 4.68 -7.74
CA ALA A 40 -7.82 4.53 -7.83
C ALA A 40 -7.12 5.52 -6.90
N LEU A 41 -7.59 6.77 -6.83
CA LEU A 41 -7.07 7.78 -5.90
C LEU A 41 -7.08 7.26 -4.45
N GLN A 42 -8.17 6.63 -4.02
CA GLN A 42 -8.28 6.12 -2.65
C GLN A 42 -7.19 5.08 -2.33
N GLU A 43 -6.94 4.16 -3.25
CA GLU A 43 -5.88 3.16 -3.08
C GLU A 43 -4.47 3.77 -3.19
N TRP A 44 -4.26 4.73 -4.10
CA TRP A 44 -2.98 5.41 -4.27
C TRP A 44 -2.59 6.29 -3.09
N VAL A 45 -3.56 6.85 -2.37
CA VAL A 45 -3.31 7.57 -1.11
C VAL A 45 -2.66 6.64 -0.08
N ALA A 46 -3.01 5.36 -0.06
CA ALA A 46 -2.34 4.39 0.82
C ALA A 46 -0.86 4.22 0.46
N VAL A 47 -0.56 4.17 -0.83
CA VAL A 47 0.80 3.97 -1.34
C VAL A 47 1.67 5.20 -1.09
N TYR A 48 1.21 6.38 -1.53
CA TYR A 48 1.95 7.62 -1.33
C TYR A 48 1.99 8.06 0.13
N GLY A 49 1.00 7.66 0.94
CA GLY A 49 1.06 7.86 2.39
C GLY A 49 2.28 7.18 3.01
N VAL A 50 2.66 5.99 2.52
CA VAL A 50 3.89 5.32 2.95
C VAL A 50 5.13 5.96 2.32
N ILE A 51 5.13 6.21 1.01
CA ILE A 51 6.30 6.76 0.29
C ILE A 51 6.69 8.16 0.79
N LEU A 52 5.72 9.01 1.08
CA LEU A 52 5.93 10.39 1.54
C LEU A 52 6.01 10.48 3.06
N GLU A 53 6.13 9.35 3.76
CA GLU A 53 6.21 9.27 5.21
C GLU A 53 5.07 10.00 5.95
N VAL A 54 3.87 10.03 5.36
CA VAL A 54 2.67 10.54 6.04
C VAL A 54 2.08 9.47 6.97
N PHE A 55 2.21 8.20 6.59
CA PHE A 55 1.74 7.02 7.30
C PHE A 55 2.87 6.39 8.15
N THR A 56 3.43 7.20 9.06
CA THR A 56 4.57 6.81 9.92
C THR A 56 4.22 5.79 10.99
N VAL A 57 3.00 5.83 11.53
CA VAL A 57 2.62 4.95 12.65
C VAL A 57 2.36 3.54 12.15
N LYS A 58 3.32 2.65 12.42
CA LYS A 58 3.25 1.21 12.12
C LYS A 58 2.66 0.46 13.31
N ARG A 59 1.69 -0.42 13.05
CA ARG A 59 1.22 -1.41 14.02
C ARG A 59 1.72 -2.80 13.65
N LEU A 60 1.92 -3.64 14.66
CA LEU A 60 2.25 -5.04 14.47
C LEU A 60 0.99 -5.85 14.09
N LEU A 61 1.08 -6.60 13.00
CA LEU A 61 0.05 -7.56 12.61
C LEU A 61 0.15 -8.82 13.47
N ARG A 62 -1.00 -9.38 13.88
CA ARG A 62 -1.07 -10.69 14.52
C ARG A 62 -0.89 -11.80 13.49
N ALA A 63 -0.50 -12.99 13.94
CA ALA A 63 -0.28 -14.15 13.06
C ALA A 63 -1.48 -14.45 12.13
N GLN A 64 -2.71 -14.36 12.64
CA GLN A 64 -3.92 -14.56 11.83
C GLN A 64 -4.10 -13.48 10.75
N GLU A 65 -3.77 -12.22 11.06
CA GLU A 65 -3.86 -11.10 10.13
C GLU A 65 -2.83 -11.25 9.00
N VAL A 66 -1.66 -11.82 9.29
CA VAL A 66 -0.62 -12.11 8.30
C VAL A 66 -1.04 -13.25 7.36
N ILE A 67 -1.75 -14.26 7.86
CA ILE A 67 -2.32 -15.31 7.02
C ILE A 67 -3.31 -14.68 6.02
N HIS A 68 -4.20 -13.82 6.50
CA HIS A 68 -5.15 -13.10 5.64
C HIS A 68 -4.45 -12.20 4.62
N LEU A 69 -3.43 -11.43 5.06
CA LEU A 69 -2.61 -10.59 4.18
C LEU A 69 -2.01 -11.40 3.02
N ARG A 70 -1.47 -12.58 3.29
CA ARG A 70 -0.89 -13.44 2.24
C ARG A 70 -1.94 -13.97 1.27
N GLN A 71 -3.11 -14.35 1.77
CA GLN A 71 -4.23 -14.78 0.94
C GLN A 71 -4.72 -13.64 0.04
N GLU A 72 -4.82 -12.42 0.59
CA GLU A 72 -5.20 -11.24 -0.18
C GLU A 72 -4.16 -10.90 -1.25
N ILE A 73 -2.87 -10.93 -0.91
CA ILE A 73 -1.77 -10.75 -1.88
C ILE A 73 -1.91 -11.75 -3.03
N PHE A 74 -2.09 -13.04 -2.75
CA PHE A 74 -2.24 -14.07 -3.78
C PHE A 74 -3.47 -13.83 -4.67
N ALA A 75 -4.59 -13.41 -4.06
CA ALA A 75 -5.81 -13.09 -4.79
C ALA A 75 -5.58 -11.91 -5.76
N ARG A 76 -4.99 -10.81 -5.27
CA ARG A 76 -4.71 -9.61 -6.08
C ARG A 76 -3.65 -9.87 -7.16
N GLU A 77 -2.60 -10.65 -6.86
CA GLU A 77 -1.62 -11.08 -7.86
C GLU A 77 -2.28 -11.89 -8.99
N SER A 78 -3.29 -12.71 -8.67
CA SER A 78 -4.04 -13.47 -9.66
C SER A 78 -4.97 -12.56 -10.47
N GLU A 79 -5.66 -11.64 -9.80
CA GLU A 79 -6.53 -10.64 -10.42
C GLU A 79 -5.78 -9.73 -11.39
N MET A 80 -4.53 -9.35 -11.08
CA MET A 80 -3.66 -8.56 -11.98
C MET A 80 -3.33 -9.26 -13.31
N LYS A 81 -3.45 -10.59 -13.38
CA LYS A 81 -3.23 -11.37 -14.61
C LYS A 81 -4.46 -11.40 -15.50
N ASP A 82 -5.64 -11.14 -14.94
CA ASP A 82 -6.89 -11.08 -15.70
C ASP A 82 -6.91 -9.81 -16.57
N PRO A 83 -7.14 -9.91 -17.90
CA PRO A 83 -7.31 -8.76 -18.77
C PRO A 83 -8.52 -7.87 -18.43
N GLY A 84 -9.58 -8.44 -17.85
CA GLY A 84 -10.81 -7.73 -17.53
C GLY A 84 -10.80 -6.99 -16.19
N SER A 85 -9.73 -7.12 -15.41
CA SER A 85 -9.65 -6.53 -14.06
C SER A 85 -9.28 -5.05 -14.09
N ASN A 86 -9.72 -4.31 -13.06
CA ASN A 86 -9.39 -2.89 -12.93
C ASN A 86 -7.99 -2.70 -12.33
N LYS A 87 -6.97 -2.80 -13.19
CA LYS A 87 -5.56 -2.73 -12.80
C LYS A 87 -5.17 -1.40 -12.15
N GLU A 88 -5.88 -0.32 -12.45
CA GLU A 88 -5.62 1.01 -11.86
C GLU A 88 -5.92 1.04 -10.36
N VAL A 89 -6.84 0.20 -9.90
CA VAL A 89 -7.22 0.05 -8.49
C VAL A 89 -6.47 -1.10 -7.83
N ILE A 90 -6.31 -2.23 -8.53
CA ILE A 90 -5.67 -3.43 -7.95
C ILE A 90 -4.18 -3.21 -7.73
N LYS A 91 -3.50 -2.50 -8.64
CA LYS A 91 -2.05 -2.23 -8.52
C LYS A 91 -1.71 -1.50 -7.20
N PRO A 92 -2.27 -0.31 -6.89
CA PRO A 92 -1.96 0.37 -5.63
C PRO A 92 -2.38 -0.42 -4.39
N ARG A 93 -3.50 -1.17 -4.47
CA ARG A 93 -3.90 -2.08 -3.39
C ARG A 93 -2.79 -3.10 -3.11
N LEU A 94 -2.30 -3.78 -4.15
CA LEU A 94 -1.26 -4.80 -4.02
C LEU A 94 0.08 -4.22 -3.53
N LEU A 95 0.45 -3.01 -3.98
CA LEU A 95 1.61 -2.27 -3.47
C LEU A 95 1.50 -2.02 -1.96
N ASN A 96 0.34 -1.53 -1.49
CA ASN A 96 0.08 -1.33 -0.07
C ASN A 96 0.21 -2.65 0.72
N LEU A 97 -0.38 -3.75 0.22
CA LEU A 97 -0.24 -5.07 0.86
C LEU A 97 1.22 -5.51 0.97
N TYR A 98 2.05 -5.25 -0.04
CA TYR A 98 3.48 -5.53 0.03
C TYR A 98 4.19 -4.71 1.11
N PHE A 99 3.85 -3.43 1.29
CA PHE A 99 4.41 -2.61 2.39
C PHE A 99 4.10 -3.22 3.76
N TRP A 100 2.87 -3.69 3.97
CA TRP A 100 2.49 -4.37 5.21
C TRP A 100 3.24 -5.69 5.41
N LEU A 101 3.45 -6.45 4.35
CA LEU A 101 4.20 -7.71 4.44
C LEU A 101 5.68 -7.47 4.75
N ILE A 102 6.29 -6.45 4.14
CA ILE A 102 7.66 -6.03 4.43
C ILE A 102 7.79 -5.58 5.88
N ASP A 103 6.88 -4.74 6.38
CA ASP A 103 6.90 -4.29 7.77
C ASP A 103 6.75 -5.46 8.76
N TYR A 104 5.88 -6.41 8.45
CA TYR A 104 5.78 -7.65 9.23
C TYR A 104 7.11 -8.41 9.26
N TYR A 105 7.77 -8.61 8.12
CA TYR A 105 9.05 -9.30 8.04
C TYR A 105 10.17 -8.60 8.80
N ILE A 106 10.25 -7.27 8.70
CA ILE A 106 11.21 -6.47 9.45
C ILE A 106 10.96 -6.65 10.96
N SER A 107 9.70 -6.51 11.41
CA SER A 107 9.36 -6.60 12.83
C SER A 107 9.57 -8.01 13.41
N SER A 108 9.33 -9.05 12.61
CA SER A 108 9.47 -10.45 13.00
C SER A 108 10.89 -10.98 12.87
N LYS A 109 11.85 -10.13 12.41
CA LYS A 109 13.24 -10.52 12.13
C LYS A 109 13.35 -11.71 11.19
N GLU A 110 12.46 -11.76 10.20
CA GLU A 110 12.47 -12.78 9.16
C GLU A 110 13.71 -12.66 8.27
N LYS A 111 13.99 -13.71 7.49
CA LYS A 111 15.16 -13.74 6.61
C LYS A 111 15.13 -12.58 5.62
N SER A 112 16.28 -11.96 5.38
CA SER A 112 16.43 -10.89 4.38
C SER A 112 15.93 -11.32 2.99
N SER A 113 16.08 -12.60 2.64
CA SER A 113 15.55 -13.19 1.40
C SER A 113 14.04 -13.00 1.23
N SER A 114 13.27 -13.07 2.32
CA SER A 114 11.81 -12.90 2.28
C SER A 114 11.43 -11.45 1.96
N ILE A 115 12.19 -10.48 2.48
CA ILE A 115 12.01 -9.06 2.12
C ILE A 115 12.43 -8.84 0.66
N SER A 116 13.57 -9.39 0.24
CA SER A 116 14.06 -9.27 -1.14
C SER A 116 13.09 -9.83 -2.17
N GLU A 117 12.41 -10.93 -1.87
CA GLU A 117 11.37 -11.50 -2.73
C GLU A 117 10.22 -10.51 -2.95
N VAL A 118 9.70 -9.92 -1.87
CA VAL A 118 8.59 -8.95 -1.95
C VAL A 118 9.04 -7.68 -2.68
N MET A 119 10.25 -7.20 -2.42
CA MET A 119 10.84 -6.07 -3.15
C MET A 119 10.97 -6.35 -4.66
N LEU A 120 11.34 -7.57 -5.05
CA LEU A 120 11.41 -7.95 -6.46
C LEU A 120 10.01 -7.97 -7.10
N LYS A 121 9.01 -8.52 -6.42
CA LYS A 121 7.60 -8.49 -6.87
C LYS A 121 7.10 -7.05 -7.05
N MET A 122 7.40 -6.18 -6.10
CA MET A 122 7.08 -4.75 -6.19
C MET A 122 7.79 -4.10 -7.39
N LYS A 123 9.07 -4.39 -7.62
CA LYS A 123 9.82 -3.87 -8.78
C LYS A 123 9.22 -4.31 -10.12
N ILE A 124 8.74 -5.55 -10.21
CA ILE A 124 8.07 -6.07 -11.42
C ILE A 124 6.72 -5.39 -11.62
N LEU A 125 5.98 -5.17 -10.53
CA LEU A 125 4.65 -4.54 -10.56
C LEU A 125 4.72 -3.05 -10.92
N ASP A 126 5.66 -2.33 -10.30
CA ASP A 126 5.85 -0.90 -10.49
C ASP A 126 7.30 -0.49 -10.13
N PRO A 127 8.20 -0.36 -11.14
CA PRO A 127 9.60 0.00 -10.92
C PRO A 127 9.79 1.38 -10.27
N GLU A 128 8.91 2.33 -10.57
CA GLU A 128 9.01 3.70 -10.05
C GLU A 128 8.69 3.72 -8.56
N ILE A 129 7.56 3.11 -8.18
CA ILE A 129 7.18 2.97 -6.77
C ILE A 129 8.23 2.18 -5.99
N HIS A 130 8.77 1.11 -6.57
CA HIS A 130 9.87 0.38 -5.94
C HIS A 130 11.08 1.27 -5.66
N ASN A 131 11.47 2.12 -6.61
CA ASN A 131 12.60 3.03 -6.43
C ASN A 131 12.29 4.09 -5.38
N LEU A 132 11.10 4.71 -5.42
CA LEU A 132 10.67 5.68 -4.42
C LEU A 132 10.66 5.07 -3.02
N TYR A 133 10.12 3.86 -2.86
CA TYR A 133 10.15 3.16 -1.57
C TYR A 133 11.58 2.83 -1.11
N ARG A 134 12.46 2.43 -2.02
CA ARG A 134 13.85 2.08 -1.68
C ARG A 134 14.69 3.27 -1.25
N PHE A 135 14.53 4.42 -1.91
CA PHE A 135 15.37 5.61 -1.70
C PHE A 135 14.73 6.68 -0.80
N GLY A 136 13.41 6.64 -0.61
CA GLY A 136 12.68 7.57 0.25
C GLY A 136 12.72 7.24 1.74
N ASN A 137 13.21 6.07 2.13
CA ASN A 137 13.35 5.64 3.54
C ASN A 137 14.81 5.76 4.06
N LEU A 138 15.59 6.75 3.57
CA LEU A 138 16.97 7.04 4.00
C LEU A 138 17.08 8.41 4.71
#